data_AF-A0A1B3LP53-F1
#
_entry.id   AF-A0A1B3LP53-F1
#
_cell.length_a   1.000
_cell.length_b   1.000
_cell.length_c   1.000
_cell.angle_alpha   90.00
_cell.angle_beta   90.00
_cell.angle_gamma   90.00
#
_symmetry.space_group_name_H-M   'P 1'
#
loop_
_entity.id
_entity.type
_entity.pdbx_description
1 polymer ?
#
loop_
_entity_poly.entity_id
_entity_poly.type
_entity_poly.pdbx_seq_one_letter_code
_entity_poly.pdbx_strand_id
1 'polypeptide(L)'
;MLQCQRCLDDVAVGVRSRSRFRLVPAGEDWGDQDLDDDSYEALELEGPLDVRTLIEDEVLLSLPAIALHDQCSPPGIDVDVDTARPSPFAELGRLKQGQ
;
A
#
# COMPACT_ATOMS: atom_id res chain seq x y z
N MET A 1 -9.64 10.03 5.89
CA MET A 1 -8.29 9.77 6.43
C MET A 1 -8.08 8.27 6.36
N LEU A 2 -6.88 7.80 6.02
CA LEU A 2 -6.58 6.37 6.00
C LEU A 2 -6.19 5.94 7.41
N GLN A 3 -6.32 4.66 7.75
CA GLN A 3 -5.94 4.14 9.05
C GLN A 3 -4.58 3.45 8.97
N CYS A 4 -3.67 3.81 9.87
CA CYS A 4 -2.37 3.17 9.99
C CYS A 4 -2.55 1.72 10.46
N GLN A 5 -2.05 0.74 9.71
CA GLN A 5 -2.18 -0.67 10.11
C GLN A 5 -1.29 -1.07 11.30
N ARG A 6 -0.40 -0.20 11.79
CA ARG A 6 0.47 -0.48 12.96
C ARG A 6 -0.11 0.02 14.27
N CYS A 7 -0.54 1.28 14.32
CA CYS A 7 -1.07 1.89 15.54
C CYS A 7 -2.60 1.94 15.58
N LEU A 8 -3.27 1.70 14.45
CA LEU A 8 -4.71 1.85 14.25
C LEU A 8 -5.22 3.29 14.37
N ASP A 9 -4.35 4.28 14.51
CA ASP A 9 -4.72 5.68 14.40
C ASP A 9 -4.79 6.12 12.94
N ASP A 10 -5.44 7.25 12.73
CA ASP A 10 -5.49 7.94 11.47
C ASP A 10 -4.10 8.36 10.96
N VAL A 11 -3.87 8.22 9.66
CA VAL A 11 -2.64 8.62 8.95
C VAL A 11 -2.96 9.43 7.69
N ALA A 12 -2.21 10.51 7.51
CA ALA A 12 -2.20 11.27 6.27
C ALA A 12 -1.23 10.62 5.28
N VAL A 13 -1.72 10.27 4.09
CA VAL A 13 -0.91 9.72 3.00
C VAL A 13 -0.86 10.76 1.89
N GLY A 14 0.35 11.22 1.55
CA GLY A 14 0.57 12.11 0.42
C GLY A 14 0.46 11.34 -0.88
N VAL A 15 -0.40 11.80 -1.79
CA VAL A 15 -0.57 11.20 -3.11
C VAL A 15 0.01 12.13 -4.16
N ARG A 16 0.95 11.62 -4.96
CA ARG A 16 1.50 12.31 -6.12
C ARG A 16 1.72 11.30 -7.24
N SER A 17 0.78 11.25 -8.17
CA SER A 17 0.88 10.41 -9.37
C SER A 17 1.04 11.26 -10.62
N ARG A 18 1.59 10.63 -11.67
CA ARG A 18 1.62 11.16 -13.03
C ARG A 18 1.50 9.98 -13.97
N SER A 19 0.42 9.97 -14.73
CA SER A 19 0.13 8.91 -15.69
C SER A 19 0.11 9.52 -17.09
N ARG A 20 0.58 8.75 -18.08
CA ARG A 20 0.61 9.16 -19.49
C ARG A 20 -0.04 8.04 -20.28
N PHE A 21 -1.06 8.39 -21.05
CA PHE A 21 -1.80 7.42 -21.83
C PHE A 21 -1.64 7.65 -23.31
N ARG A 22 -1.48 6.55 -24.06
CA ARG A 22 -1.73 6.52 -25.50
C ARG A 22 -3.11 5.96 -25.74
N LEU A 23 -3.99 6.77 -26.34
CA LEU A 23 -5.36 6.34 -26.63
C LEU A 23 -5.37 5.50 -27.90
N VAL A 24 -5.89 4.27 -27.81
CA VAL A 24 -5.99 3.32 -28.92
C VAL A 24 -7.49 3.11 -29.23
N PRO A 25 -7.95 3.36 -30.45
CA PRO A 25 -9.30 3.01 -30.86
C PRO A 25 -9.58 1.51 -30.70
N ALA A 26 -10.77 1.17 -30.24
CA ALA A 26 -11.13 -0.23 -30.06
C ALA A 26 -11.04 -1.06 -31.34
N GLY A 27 -10.44 -2.24 -31.22
CA GLY A 27 -10.22 -3.17 -32.32
C GLY A 27 -9.07 -2.80 -33.26
N GLU A 28 -8.30 -1.75 -32.95
CA GLU A 28 -6.99 -1.51 -33.56
C GLU A 28 -5.92 -2.33 -32.82
N ASP A 29 -4.95 -2.86 -33.57
CA ASP A 29 -3.86 -3.62 -32.97
C ASP A 29 -2.90 -2.69 -32.22
N TRP A 30 -2.41 -3.17 -31.07
CA TRP A 30 -1.48 -2.46 -30.22
C TRP A 30 -0.11 -2.70 -30.84
N GLY A 31 0.28 -1.84 -31.79
CA GLY A 31 1.47 -2.07 -32.60
C GLY A 31 2.71 -2.32 -31.74
N ASP A 32 3.65 -3.15 -32.22
CA ASP A 32 4.83 -3.60 -31.44
C ASP A 32 5.61 -2.46 -30.73
N GLN A 33 5.63 -1.26 -31.32
CA GLN A 33 6.28 -0.08 -30.72
C GLN A 33 5.59 0.41 -29.43
N ASP A 34 4.29 0.17 -29.27
CA ASP A 34 3.53 0.52 -28.06
C ASP A 34 3.78 -0.45 -26.91
N LEU A 35 4.19 -1.67 -27.22
CA LEU A 35 4.55 -2.68 -26.23
C LEU A 35 5.98 -2.48 -25.71
N ASP A 36 6.84 -1.83 -26.50
CA ASP A 36 8.25 -1.57 -26.17
C ASP A 36 8.50 -0.18 -25.53
N ASP A 37 7.52 0.74 -25.52
CA ASP A 37 7.67 2.10 -24.99
C ASP A 37 7.05 2.26 -23.58
N ASP A 38 7.89 2.19 -22.55
CA ASP A 38 7.50 2.38 -21.15
C ASP A 38 7.15 3.85 -20.77
N SER A 39 7.19 4.79 -21.71
CA SER A 39 6.93 6.21 -21.43
C SER A 39 5.45 6.58 -21.31
N TYR A 40 4.56 5.68 -21.73
CA TYR A 40 3.12 5.77 -21.62
C TYR A 40 2.48 4.38 -21.49
N GLU A 41 1.25 4.36 -20.99
CA GLU A 41 0.40 3.18 -20.95
C GLU A 41 -0.64 3.29 -22.06
N ALA A 42 -0.85 2.23 -22.84
CA ALA A 42 -1.87 2.26 -23.87
C ALA A 42 -3.26 1.97 -23.26
N LEU A 43 -4.26 2.75 -23.69
CA LEU A 43 -5.63 2.74 -23.18
C LEU A 43 -6.58 2.61 -24.36
N GLU A 44 -7.25 1.47 -24.47
CA GLU A 44 -8.25 1.23 -25.50
C GLU A 44 -9.55 1.99 -25.20
N LEU A 45 -10.12 2.62 -26.23
CA LEU A 45 -11.33 3.43 -26.11
C LEU A 45 -12.42 2.97 -27.08
N GLU A 46 -13.58 2.66 -26.49
CA GLU A 46 -14.85 2.55 -27.19
C GLU A 46 -15.68 3.82 -26.96
N GLY A 47 -15.46 4.84 -27.80
CA GLY A 47 -16.20 6.10 -27.74
C GLY A 47 -15.56 7.17 -26.83
N PRO A 48 -16.36 8.05 -26.20
CA PRO A 48 -15.82 9.16 -25.42
C PRO A 48 -15.20 8.69 -24.09
N LEU A 49 -14.02 9.23 -23.77
CA LEU A 49 -13.33 8.95 -22.52
C LEU A 49 -13.95 9.74 -21.35
N ASP A 50 -14.37 9.04 -20.30
CA ASP A 50 -14.71 9.65 -19.02
C ASP A 50 -13.44 9.96 -18.22
N VAL A 51 -12.93 11.18 -18.39
CA VAL A 51 -11.73 11.67 -17.71
C VAL A 51 -11.89 11.68 -16.20
N ARG A 52 -13.10 11.86 -15.67
CA ARG A 52 -13.31 11.88 -14.22
C ARG A 52 -13.07 10.50 -13.63
N THR A 53 -13.68 9.48 -14.21
CA THR A 53 -13.49 8.09 -13.79
C THR A 53 -12.02 7.68 -13.91
N LEU A 54 -11.35 8.01 -15.02
CA LEU A 54 -9.92 7.75 -15.19
C LEU A 54 -9.06 8.38 -14.07
N ILE A 55 -9.33 9.64 -13.70
CA ILE A 55 -8.59 10.29 -12.61
C ILE A 55 -8.85 9.59 -11.27
N GLU A 56 -10.09 9.19 -10.99
CA GLU A 56 -10.44 8.48 -9.75
C GLU A 56 -9.69 7.14 -9.65
N ASP A 57 -9.61 6.39 -10.75
CA ASP A 57 -8.86 5.13 -10.83
C ASP A 57 -7.35 5.35 -10.65
N GLU A 58 -6.76 6.35 -11.32
CA GLU A 58 -5.33 6.67 -11.15
C GLU A 58 -4.98 7.11 -9.73
N VAL A 59 -5.86 7.87 -9.08
CA VAL A 59 -5.68 8.23 -7.67
C VAL A 59 -5.75 6.98 -6.80
N LEU A 60 -6.71 6.08 -7.04
CA LEU A 60 -6.87 4.85 -6.29
C LEU A 60 -5.65 3.92 -6.45
N LEU A 61 -5.17 3.73 -7.67
CA LEU A 61 -3.99 2.91 -7.98
C LEU A 61 -2.70 3.47 -7.40
N SER A 62 -2.62 4.80 -7.23
CA SER A 62 -1.47 5.46 -6.60
C SER A 62 -1.43 5.36 -5.07
N LEU A 63 -2.50 4.87 -4.43
CA LEU A 63 -2.52 4.66 -2.99
C LEU A 63 -1.59 3.50 -2.58
N PRO A 64 -0.94 3.58 -1.41
CA PRO A 64 -0.16 2.47 -0.91
C PRO A 64 -1.08 1.29 -0.57
N ALA A 65 -0.63 0.07 -0.86
CA ALA A 65 -1.35 -1.14 -0.49
C ALA A 65 -1.62 -1.23 1.03
N ILE A 66 -0.74 -0.64 1.85
CA ILE A 66 -0.88 -0.54 3.30
C ILE A 66 -0.52 0.89 3.73
N ALA A 67 -1.47 1.58 4.35
CA ALA A 67 -1.24 2.90 4.94
C ALA A 67 -0.48 2.77 6.27
N LEU A 68 0.64 3.46 6.39
CA LEU A 68 1.51 3.46 7.57
C LEU A 68 2.08 4.86 7.81
N HIS A 69 2.33 5.20 9.08
CA HIS A 69 3.20 6.32 9.40
C HIS A 69 4.66 5.98 9.08
N ASP A 70 5.43 6.94 8.58
CA ASP A 70 6.88 6.81 8.31
C ASP A 70 7.65 6.32 9.55
N GLN A 71 7.27 6.83 10.72
CA GLN A 71 7.78 6.39 12.01
C GLN A 71 6.58 6.09 12.92
N CYS A 72 6.26 4.81 13.05
CA CYS A 72 5.15 4.32 13.86
C CYS A 72 5.66 3.37 14.95
N SER A 73 4.98 3.31 16.09
CA SER A 73 5.15 2.25 17.09
C SER A 73 3.81 1.55 17.30
N PRO A 74 3.78 0.20 17.40
CA PRO A 74 2.55 -0.50 17.75
C PRO A 74 2.11 -0.15 19.18
N PRO A 75 0.81 -0.19 19.47
CA PRO A 75 0.31 0.08 20.81
C PRO A 75 0.87 -0.95 21.79
N GLY A 76 1.28 -0.49 22.97
CA GLY A 76 1.76 -1.36 24.05
C GLY A 76 3.23 -1.79 23.97
N ILE A 77 4.07 -1.12 23.17
CA ILE A 77 5.54 -1.32 23.20
C ILE A 77 6.20 -0.37 24.22
N ASP A 78 5.62 0.81 24.47
CA ASP A 78 6.08 1.77 25.48
C ASP A 78 5.60 1.44 26.91
N VAL A 79 5.36 0.17 27.21
CA VAL A 79 5.30 -0.26 28.62
C VAL A 79 6.73 -0.22 29.14
N ASP A 80 6.98 0.68 30.07
CA ASP A 80 8.13 0.60 30.98
C ASP A 80 8.20 -0.84 31.48
N VAL A 81 9.11 -1.63 30.89
CA VAL A 81 9.25 -3.03 31.23
C VAL A 81 9.86 -3.01 32.62
N ASP A 82 9.01 -3.13 33.63
CA ASP A 82 9.45 -3.37 35.00
C ASP A 82 10.27 -4.66 34.99
N THR A 83 11.59 -4.50 34.84
CA THR A 83 12.56 -5.59 34.74
C THR A 83 12.59 -6.46 36.01
N ALA A 84 11.93 -6.02 37.09
CA ALA A 84 11.75 -6.80 38.30
C ALA A 84 10.58 -7.80 38.22
N ARG A 85 9.65 -7.65 37.27
CA ARG A 85 8.54 -8.59 37.11
C ARG A 85 9.01 -9.84 36.34
N PRO A 86 8.81 -11.05 36.89
CA PRO A 86 9.21 -12.28 36.19
C PRO A 86 8.47 -12.39 34.85
N SER A 87 9.21 -12.82 33.82
CA SER A 87 8.67 -12.99 32.46
C SER A 87 7.40 -13.86 32.47
N PRO A 88 6.37 -13.53 31.67
CA PRO A 88 5.20 -14.39 31.50
C PRO A 88 5.55 -15.80 31.00
N PHE A 89 6.78 -16.00 30.51
CA PHE A 89 7.31 -17.29 30.07
C PHE A 89 8.29 -17.92 31.07
N ALA A 90 8.44 -17.39 32.29
CA ALA A 90 9.35 -17.92 33.31
C ALA A 90 9.06 -19.40 33.66
N GLU A 91 7.78 -19.80 33.64
CA GLU A 91 7.34 -21.20 33.80
C GLU A 91 7.93 -22.14 32.73
N LEU A 92 8.16 -21.66 31.50
CA LEU A 92 8.70 -22.49 30.41
C LEU A 92 10.15 -22.93 30.64
N GLY A 93 10.89 -22.27 31.53
CA GLY A 93 12.23 -22.70 31.93
C GLY A 93 12.25 -24.11 32.53
N ARG A 94 11.14 -24.54 33.15
CA ARG A 94 10.97 -25.86 33.75
C ARG A 94 10.94 -26.97 32.69
N LEU A 95 10.40 -26.68 31.50
CA LEU A 95 10.32 -27.61 30.38
C LEU A 95 11.68 -27.88 29.72
N LYS A 96 12.68 -27.00 29.93
CA LYS A 96 14.04 -27.18 29.40
C LYS A 96 14.87 -28.17 30.22
N GLN A 97 14.47 -28.50 31.45
CA GLN A 97 15.25 -29.34 32.37
C GLN A 97 14.72 -30.77 32.53
N GLY A 98 13.70 -31.17 31.74
CA GLY A 98 13.24 -32.56 31.69
C GLY A 98 12.58 -33.03 32.99
N GLN A 99 11.30 -32.70 33.15
CA GLN A 99 10.35 -33.49 33.92
C GLN A 99 9.18 -33.84 33.02
#